data_AF-A0A1G0K2N5-F1
#
_entry.id   AF-A0A1G0K2N5-F1
#
_cell.length_a   1.000
_cell.length_b   1.000
_cell.length_c   1.000
_cell.angle_alpha   90.00
_cell.angle_beta   90.00
_cell.angle_gamma   90.00
#
_symmetry.space_group_name_H-M   'P 1'
#
loop_
_entity.id
_entity.type
_entity.pdbx_description
1 polymer ?
#
loop_
_entity_poly.entity_id
_entity_poly.type
_entity_poly.pdbx_seq_one_letter_code
_entity_poly.pdbx_strand_id
1 'polypeptide(L)' 'MVTIRLARGGAKNRPFFHIVVTDSRSKRDGRHIERIGYFNPVAAGKDAKLQLDLKRVDHWLTQG' A
#
# COMPACT_ATOMS: atom_id res chain seq x y z
N MET A 1 0.14 13.67 -9.92
CA MET A 1 -0.37 13.99 -8.57
C MET A 1 0.09 12.90 -7.63
N VAL A 2 0.45 13.22 -6.39
CA VAL A 2 0.81 12.18 -5.40
C VAL A 2 -0.48 11.45 -4.99
N THR A 3 -0.41 10.13 -4.95
CA THR A 3 -1.55 9.26 -4.65
C THR A 3 -1.11 8.15 -3.72
N ILE A 4 -1.98 7.81 -2.77
CA ILE A 4 -1.86 6.60 -1.97
C ILE A 4 -2.63 5.51 -2.70
N ARG A 5 -1.96 4.41 -3.07
CA ARG A 5 -2.59 3.30 -3.81
C ARG A 5 -2.09 1.94 -3.38
N LEU A 6 -2.81 0.91 -3.81
CA LEU A 6 -2.43 -0.49 -3.63
C LEU A 6 -1.51 -0.95 -4.77
N ALA A 7 -0.29 -1.36 -4.43
CA ALA A 7 0.59 -2.10 -5.33
C ALA A 7 0.36 -3.60 -5.12
N ARG A 8 0.11 -4.35 -6.19
CA ARG A 8 -0.22 -5.77 -6.11
C ARG A 8 1.06 -6.60 -6.19
N GLY A 9 1.41 -7.23 -5.07
CA GLY A 9 2.34 -8.34 -4.99
C GLY A 9 1.64 -9.67 -4.76
N GLY A 10 2.41 -10.64 -4.27
CA GLY A 10 1.95 -12.00 -4.02
C GLY A 10 1.95 -12.86 -5.28
N ALA A 11 1.16 -13.93 -5.25
CA ALA A 11 1.11 -14.93 -6.31
C ALA A 11 -0.24 -14.94 -7.04
N LYS A 12 -0.32 -15.71 -8.13
CA LYS A 12 -1.61 -16.03 -8.77
C LYS A 12 -2.56 -16.63 -7.73
N ASN A 13 -3.78 -16.12 -7.66
CA ASN A 13 -4.82 -16.50 -6.68
C ASN A 13 -4.46 -16.29 -5.19
N ARG A 14 -3.33 -15.63 -4.88
CA ARG A 14 -2.95 -15.24 -3.51
C ARG A 14 -2.42 -13.80 -3.51
N PRO A 15 -3.31 -12.80 -3.66
CA PRO A 15 -2.90 -11.41 -3.74
C PRO A 15 -2.38 -10.91 -2.39
N PHE A 16 -1.32 -10.10 -2.44
CA PHE A 16 -0.81 -9.33 -1.31
C PHE A 16 -0.66 -7.89 -1.76
N PHE A 17 -1.17 -6.92 -1.01
CA PHE A 17 -1.14 -5.52 -1.42
C PHE A 17 -0.20 -4.72 -0.53
N HIS A 18 0.68 -3.94 -1.14
CA HIS A 18 1.44 -2.91 -0.45
C HIS A 18 0.68 -1.59 -0.54
N ILE A 19 0.58 -0.88 0.57
CA ILE A 19 0.01 0.47 0.59
C ILE A 19 1.18 1.44 0.40
N VAL A 20 1.21 2.09 -0.76
CA VAL A 20 2.34 2.91 -1.21
C VAL A 20 1.90 4.30 -1.61
N VAL A 21 2.77 5.27 -1.35
CA VAL A 21 2.67 6.65 -1.80
C VAL A 21 3.50 6.79 -3.07
N THR A 22 2.89 7.25 -4.15
CA THR A 22 3.58 7.38 -5.44
C THR A 22 2.91 8.41 -6.34
N ASP A 23 3.61 8.85 -7.38
CA ASP A 23 3.01 9.68 -8.43
C ASP A 23 2.02 8.83 -9.25
N SER A 24 0.84 9.38 -9.52
CA SER A 24 -0.21 8.76 -10.30
C SER A 24 0.25 8.23 -11.67
N ARG A 25 1.27 8.86 -12.27
CA ARG A 25 1.84 8.48 -13.58
C ARG A 25 2.72 7.23 -13.51
N SER A 26 3.21 6.85 -12.34
CA SER A 26 4.10 5.69 -12.18
C SER A 26 3.34 4.37 -12.37
N LYS A 27 4.00 3.35 -12.92
CA LYS A 27 3.45 1.97 -13.03
C LYS A 27 3.01 1.46 -11.66
N ARG A 28 1.90 0.72 -11.59
CA ARG A 28 1.29 0.23 -10.33
C ARG A 28 2.31 -0.33 -9.33
N ASP A 29 3.14 -1.26 -9.80
CA ASP A 29 4.13 -1.99 -8.98
C ASP A 29 5.55 -1.44 -9.17
N GLY A 30 5.68 -0.20 -9.66
CA GLY A 30 6.95 0.45 -9.95
C GLY A 30 7.53 1.20 -8.74
N ARG A 31 8.39 2.19 -9.05
CA ARG A 31 8.99 3.07 -8.04
C ARG A 31 7.90 3.80 -7.25
N HIS A 32 8.01 3.75 -5.94
CA HIS A 32 7.19 4.50 -5.00
C HIS A 32 8.09 5.43 -4.19
N ILE A 33 7.48 6.47 -3.62
CA ILE A 33 8.15 7.42 -2.73
C ILE A 33 8.31 6.76 -1.37
N GLU A 34 7.23 6.17 -0.85
CA GLU A 34 7.19 5.56 0.47
C GLU A 34 6.19 4.41 0.54
N ARG A 35 6.49 3.40 1.37
CA ARG A 35 5.55 2.35 1.75
C ARG A 35 5.08 2.59 3.17
N ILE A 36 3.78 2.82 3.34
CA ILE A 36 3.15 3.16 4.62
C ILE A 36 2.40 1.97 5.24
N GLY A 37 2.30 0.85 4.52
CA GLY A 37 1.61 -0.32 5.05
C GLY A 37 1.52 -1.49 4.08
N TYR A 38 0.65 -2.43 4.44
CA TYR A 38 0.20 -3.53 3.59
C TYR A 38 -1.20 -4.00 3.95
N PHE A 39 -1.84 -4.64 2.99
CA PHE A 39 -3.13 -5.28 3.12
C PHE A 39 -3.06 -6.70 2.54
N ASN A 40 -3.41 -7.69 3.34
CA ASN A 40 -3.43 -9.10 2.97
C ASN A 40 -4.86 -9.66 3.12
N PRO A 41 -5.64 -9.78 2.03
CA PRO A 41 -7.00 -10.30 2.09
C PRO A 41 -7.06 -11.80 2.38
N VAL A 42 -5.94 -12.54 2.17
CA VAL A 42 -5.85 -13.98 2.39
C VAL A 42 -5.27 -14.30 3.78
N ALA A 43 -5.03 -13.29 4.62
CA ALA A 43 -4.55 -13.51 5.99
C ALA A 43 -5.57 -14.33 6.78
N ALA A 44 -5.08 -15.37 7.45
CA ALA A 44 -5.86 -16.31 8.24
C ALA A 44 -5.27 -16.44 9.65
N GLY A 45 -6.10 -16.83 10.62
CA GLY A 45 -5.66 -17.02 11.99
C GLY A 45 -5.22 -15.71 12.66
N LYS A 46 -3.94 -15.65 13.07
CA LYS A 46 -3.37 -14.55 13.87
C LYS A 46 -2.69 -13.47 13.02
N ASP A 47 -2.62 -13.64 11.69
CA ASP A 47 -1.97 -12.66 10.82
C ASP A 47 -2.81 -11.38 10.65
N ALA A 48 -2.15 -10.23 10.72
CA ALA A 48 -2.80 -8.94 10.54
C ALA A 48 -3.24 -8.76 9.07
N LYS A 49 -4.56 -8.64 8.85
CA LYS A 49 -5.14 -8.37 7.52
C LYS A 49 -4.70 -7.02 6.96
N LEU A 50 -4.50 -6.03 7.82
CA LEU A 50 -4.11 -4.67 7.46
C LEU A 50 -3.11 -4.17 8.50
N GLN A 51 -1.99 -3.64 8.02
CA GLN A 51 -1.04 -2.90 8.84
C GLN A 51 -0.75 -1.59 8.14
N LEU A 52 -0.99 -0.48 8.83
CA LEU A 52 -0.90 0.86 8.29
C LEU A 52 -0.30 1.80 9.33
N ASP A 53 0.68 2.60 8.91
CA ASP A 53 1.18 3.71 9.71
C ASP A 53 0.28 4.94 9.51
N LEU A 54 -0.65 5.13 10.45
CA LEU A 54 -1.61 6.24 10.42
C LEU A 54 -0.91 7.61 10.44
N LYS A 55 0.23 7.76 11.13
CA LYS A 55 0.92 9.05 11.21
C LYS A 55 1.45 9.48 9.85
N ARG A 56 1.94 8.52 9.06
CA ARG A 56 2.42 8.79 7.70
C ARG A 56 1.26 9.02 6.73
N VAL A 57 0.14 8.31 6.90
CA VAL A 57 -1.08 8.57 6.13
C VAL A 57 -1.53 10.02 6.32
N ASP A 58 -1.67 10.47 7.56
CA ASP A 58 -2.12 11.83 7.87
C ASP A 58 -1.17 12.88 7.28
N HIS A 59 0.15 12.65 7.38
CA HIS A 59 1.14 13.51 6.74
C HIS A 59 0.90 13.64 5.23
N TRP A 60 0.73 12.54 4.51
CA TRP A 60 0.51 12.58 3.05
C TRP A 60 -0.87 13.07 2.64
N LEU A 61 -1.88 12.95 3.50
CA LEU A 61 -3.19 13.58 3.28
C LEU A 61 -3.12 15.10 3.41
N THR A 62 -2.31 15.62 4.35
CA THR A 62 -2.14 17.08 4.52
C THR A 62 -1.24 17.74 3.48
N GLN A 63 -0.33 16.98 2.85
CA GLN A 63 0.58 17.46 1.81
C GLN A 63 -0.02 17.36 0.39
N GLY A 64 -1.28 16.94 0.28
CA GLY A 64 -2.02 16.69 -0.97
C GLY A 64 -2.74 17.91 -1.51
#